data_AF-A0A397W537-F1
#
_entry.id   AF-A0A397W537-F1
#
_cell.length_a   1.000
_cell.length_b   1.000
_cell.length_c   1.000
_cell.angle_alpha   90.00
_cell.angle_beta   90.00
_cell.angle_gamma   90.00
#
_symmetry.space_group_name_H-M   'P 1'
#
loop_
_entity.id
_entity.type
_entity.pdbx_description
1 polymer ?
#
loop_
_entity_poly.entity_id
_entity_poly.type
_entity_poly.pdbx_seq_one_letter_code
_entity_poly.pdbx_strand_id
1 'polypeptide(L)'
;MLNSARKKLDGTINQNYPHDNTVFWKSKNGNYNYTVINLGTLPSQPILKYIQLPRSYPIPDNYEIETSWGRSIKNYVQASINYVEKTPHFKIEWTYNEQTYIVVSPILASDASIKYSFSGIVIFELQLYEELSRAISKRKPLQYVNPLSDLSNVSHRNKIKRVAVNLFNNFEAKKNKIWNSADNPKLKNIVLEADTSYDLPKEWLVSEEKHNIDKIMQMHIPLLVFDMKSQIQNSDSDSEEDVTTLEKGGYCSISKILQFVIPKLVASQVLSYETPIYLRVSGDGRNMEKKKNHVMVTLAILNDKNNIMKPEKHYYFFIFWQRKLDSLQIALEPIRNELQDLYKNGFIDNQGRQWNIDIFFRPIGNFWRSF
;
A
#
# COMPACT_ATOMS: atom_id res chain seq x y z
N MET A 1 1.38 -53.41 -4.18
CA MET A 1 0.16 -53.70 -4.97
C MET A 1 -0.66 -52.43 -5.08
N LEU A 2 -1.11 -52.15 -6.31
CA LEU A 2 -2.08 -51.13 -6.75
C LEU A 2 -1.70 -49.64 -6.58
N ASN A 3 -0.80 -49.22 -7.47
CA ASN A 3 -0.94 -47.97 -8.20
C ASN A 3 -2.38 -47.85 -8.74
N SER A 4 -3.26 -47.14 -8.03
CA SER A 4 -4.49 -46.65 -8.67
C SER A 4 -4.10 -45.41 -9.46
N ALA A 5 -3.76 -45.62 -10.73
CA ALA A 5 -3.60 -44.54 -11.70
C ALA A 5 -4.79 -43.58 -11.56
N ARG A 6 -4.51 -42.31 -11.30
CA ARG A 6 -5.51 -41.23 -11.36
C ARG A 6 -6.17 -41.35 -12.73
N LYS A 7 -7.41 -41.86 -12.79
CA LYS A 7 -8.23 -41.80 -14.01
C LYS A 7 -8.33 -40.32 -14.39
N LYS A 8 -7.54 -39.94 -15.40
CA LYS A 8 -7.56 -38.64 -16.08
C LYS A 8 -9.03 -38.36 -16.40
N LEU A 9 -9.52 -37.22 -15.92
CA LEU A 9 -10.85 -36.75 -16.30
C LEU A 9 -10.78 -36.37 -17.79
N ASP A 10 -11.77 -36.76 -18.58
CA ASP A 10 -11.88 -36.42 -20.01
C ASP A 10 -12.33 -34.95 -20.21
N GLY A 11 -11.61 -34.02 -19.58
CA GLY A 11 -11.74 -32.58 -19.84
C GLY A 11 -10.68 -32.15 -20.85
N THR A 12 -11.06 -31.37 -21.86
CA THR A 12 -10.11 -30.79 -22.81
C THR A 12 -10.03 -29.31 -22.52
N ILE A 13 -8.96 -28.91 -21.82
CA ILE A 13 -8.64 -27.48 -21.65
C ILE A 13 -8.17 -26.97 -23.01
N ASN A 14 -8.67 -25.80 -23.41
CA ASN A 14 -8.25 -25.14 -24.63
C ASN A 14 -6.74 -24.91 -24.61
N GLN A 15 -6.04 -25.28 -25.69
CA GLN A 15 -4.58 -25.13 -25.79
C GLN A 15 -4.12 -23.66 -25.69
N ASN A 16 -5.02 -22.70 -25.96
CA ASN A 16 -4.76 -21.27 -25.90
C ASN A 16 -5.08 -20.62 -24.54
N TYR A 17 -5.48 -21.38 -23.53
CA TYR A 17 -5.67 -20.85 -22.18
C TYR A 17 -4.34 -20.35 -21.59
N PRO A 18 -4.27 -19.16 -20.96
CA PRO A 18 -5.38 -18.30 -20.52
C PRO A 18 -5.76 -17.15 -21.48
N HIS A 19 -5.26 -17.10 -22.72
CA HIS A 19 -5.68 -16.06 -23.69
C HIS A 19 -7.12 -16.28 -24.16
N ASP A 20 -7.51 -17.54 -24.29
CA ASP A 20 -8.90 -17.96 -24.43
C ASP A 20 -9.34 -18.58 -23.11
N ASN A 21 -10.33 -17.97 -22.46
CA ASN A 21 -10.81 -18.37 -21.14
C ASN A 21 -11.94 -19.42 -21.19
N THR A 22 -12.24 -19.95 -22.37
CA THR A 22 -13.25 -21.00 -22.54
C THR A 22 -12.68 -22.39 -22.27
N VAL A 23 -13.45 -23.22 -21.55
CA VAL A 23 -13.10 -24.59 -21.20
C VAL A 23 -14.26 -25.52 -21.54
N PHE A 24 -13.94 -26.65 -22.17
CA PHE A 24 -14.94 -27.66 -22.52
C PHE A 24 -14.73 -28.93 -21.69
N TRP A 25 -15.79 -29.38 -21.03
CA TRP A 25 -15.77 -30.63 -20.29
C TRP A 25 -16.84 -31.58 -20.78
N LYS A 26 -16.41 -32.79 -21.11
CA LYS A 26 -17.28 -33.89 -21.51
C LYS A 26 -17.37 -34.89 -20.36
N SER A 27 -18.59 -35.13 -19.91
CA SER A 27 -18.90 -36.12 -18.88
C SER A 27 -19.83 -37.18 -19.43
N LYS A 28 -19.90 -38.31 -18.73
CA LYS A 28 -20.95 -39.31 -18.95
C LYS A 28 -22.36 -38.70 -18.84
N ASN A 29 -22.49 -37.65 -18.02
CA ASN A 29 -23.77 -37.02 -17.70
C ASN A 29 -24.06 -35.77 -18.56
N GLY A 30 -23.21 -35.42 -19.54
CA GLY A 30 -23.45 -34.28 -20.42
C GLY A 30 -22.19 -33.53 -20.84
N ASN A 31 -22.40 -32.50 -21.66
CA ASN A 31 -21.36 -31.58 -22.12
C ASN A 31 -21.56 -30.22 -21.43
N TYR A 32 -20.45 -29.64 -20.97
CA TYR A 32 -20.44 -28.38 -20.22
C TYR A 32 -19.42 -27.45 -20.85
N ASN A 33 -19.82 -26.20 -21.06
CA ASN A 33 -18.89 -25.14 -21.42
C ASN A 33 -18.75 -24.20 -20.24
N TYR A 34 -17.51 -23.85 -19.94
CA TYR A 34 -17.17 -22.88 -18.92
C TYR A 34 -16.46 -21.69 -19.55
N THR A 35 -16.73 -20.50 -19.03
CA THR A 35 -15.94 -19.31 -19.28
C THR A 35 -15.35 -18.89 -17.96
N VAL A 36 -14.02 -18.99 -17.83
CA VAL A 36 -13.31 -18.61 -16.61
C VAL A 36 -13.24 -17.09 -16.54
N ILE A 37 -13.98 -16.48 -15.63
CA ILE A 37 -13.96 -15.03 -15.40
C ILE A 37 -12.79 -14.70 -14.48
N ASN A 38 -12.65 -15.45 -13.38
CA ASN A 38 -11.58 -15.29 -12.43
C ASN A 38 -11.22 -16.63 -11.77
N LEU A 39 -9.97 -17.07 -11.93
CA LEU A 39 -9.51 -18.33 -11.33
C LEU A 39 -9.23 -18.20 -9.82
N GLY A 40 -9.21 -17.00 -9.25
CA GLY A 40 -8.99 -16.81 -7.82
C GLY A 40 -7.64 -17.34 -7.34
N THR A 41 -7.49 -17.51 -6.03
CA THR A 41 -6.28 -18.07 -5.41
C THR A 41 -6.62 -19.00 -4.26
N LEU A 42 -5.76 -20.00 -4.00
CA LEU A 42 -5.93 -20.87 -2.84
C LEU A 42 -5.56 -20.13 -1.55
N PRO A 43 -6.43 -20.14 -0.51
CA PRO A 43 -6.07 -19.67 0.81
C PRO A 43 -4.87 -20.42 1.39
N SER A 44 -4.14 -19.77 2.30
CA SER A 44 -3.09 -20.43 3.08
C SER A 44 -3.70 -21.37 4.13
N GLN A 45 -2.96 -22.42 4.50
CA GLN A 45 -3.30 -23.27 5.65
C GLN A 45 -3.33 -22.41 6.94
N PRO A 46 -4.25 -22.64 7.89
CA PRO A 46 -5.24 -23.72 7.97
C PRO A 46 -6.62 -23.38 7.37
N ILE A 47 -6.74 -22.27 6.64
CA ILE A 47 -8.01 -21.77 6.10
C ILE A 47 -8.47 -22.60 4.90
N LEU A 48 -7.52 -23.09 4.09
CA LEU A 48 -7.79 -23.85 2.88
C LEU A 48 -8.74 -25.04 3.13
N LYS A 49 -9.92 -24.98 2.51
CA LYS A 49 -10.91 -26.06 2.52
C LYS A 49 -10.85 -26.89 1.25
N TYR A 50 -11.37 -28.10 1.34
CA TYR A 50 -11.50 -29.04 0.24
C TYR A 50 -12.92 -29.59 0.16
N ILE A 51 -13.34 -29.99 -1.04
CA ILE A 51 -14.59 -30.73 -1.23
C ILE A 51 -14.45 -32.13 -0.62
N GLN A 52 -15.50 -32.62 0.06
CA GLN A 52 -15.51 -33.96 0.65
C GLN A 52 -15.51 -35.06 -0.45
N LEU A 53 -14.96 -36.23 -0.09
CA LEU A 53 -14.69 -37.43 -0.92
C LEU A 53 -15.84 -37.83 -1.88
N PRO A 54 -15.57 -38.49 -3.04
CA PRO A 54 -14.42 -39.36 -3.34
C PRO A 54 -13.20 -38.68 -4.00
N ARG A 55 -13.30 -37.40 -4.39
CA ARG A 55 -12.16 -36.61 -4.88
C ARG A 55 -12.11 -35.28 -4.15
N SER A 56 -10.98 -35.02 -3.51
CA SER A 56 -10.73 -33.79 -2.76
C SER A 56 -10.18 -32.73 -3.71
N TYR A 57 -10.99 -31.71 -4.00
CA TYR A 57 -10.60 -30.54 -4.79
C TYR A 57 -10.39 -29.35 -3.87
N PRO A 58 -9.29 -28.59 -4.00
CA PRO A 58 -9.07 -27.40 -3.19
C PRO A 58 -10.07 -26.33 -3.57
N ILE A 59 -10.58 -25.60 -2.58
CA ILE A 59 -11.60 -24.56 -2.79
C ILE A 59 -10.90 -23.19 -2.88
N PRO A 60 -10.88 -22.55 -4.07
CA PRO A 60 -10.29 -21.23 -4.26
C PRO A 60 -11.12 -20.10 -3.65
N ASP A 61 -10.42 -19.01 -3.30
CA ASP A 61 -11.01 -17.73 -2.94
C ASP A 61 -11.07 -16.78 -4.15
N ASN A 62 -12.11 -15.94 -4.19
CA ASN A 62 -12.40 -15.01 -5.28
C ASN A 62 -12.43 -15.69 -6.65
N TYR A 63 -13.08 -16.86 -6.71
CA TYR A 63 -13.24 -17.65 -7.92
C TYR A 63 -14.57 -17.33 -8.59
N GLU A 64 -14.58 -17.23 -9.91
CA GLU A 64 -15.75 -16.86 -10.69
C GLU A 64 -15.72 -17.48 -12.09
N ILE A 65 -16.80 -18.14 -12.45
CA ILE A 65 -16.98 -18.76 -13.76
C ILE A 65 -18.43 -18.61 -14.24
N GLU A 66 -18.59 -18.61 -15.55
CA GLU A 66 -19.89 -18.86 -16.18
C GLU A 66 -19.94 -20.30 -16.66
N THR A 67 -21.02 -20.99 -16.32
CA THR A 67 -21.26 -22.39 -16.68
C THR A 67 -22.50 -22.49 -17.55
N SER A 68 -22.36 -23.18 -18.68
CA SER A 68 -23.48 -23.44 -19.59
C SER A 68 -23.56 -24.91 -20.01
N TRP A 69 -24.79 -25.42 -20.08
CA TRP A 69 -25.06 -26.82 -20.46
C TRP A 69 -26.44 -26.96 -21.10
N GLY A 70 -26.66 -28.09 -21.77
CA GLY A 70 -27.92 -28.40 -22.45
C GLY A 70 -27.81 -28.39 -23.97
N ARG A 71 -28.51 -29.31 -24.62
CA ARG A 71 -28.47 -29.49 -26.08
C ARG A 71 -29.47 -28.58 -26.79
N SER A 72 -30.74 -28.65 -26.40
CA SER A 72 -31.85 -27.91 -27.03
C SER A 72 -32.22 -26.64 -26.26
N ILE A 73 -32.17 -26.70 -24.92
CA ILE A 73 -32.35 -25.54 -24.05
C ILE A 73 -31.04 -25.34 -23.31
N LYS A 74 -30.35 -24.23 -23.61
CA LYS A 74 -29.10 -23.88 -22.95
C LYS A 74 -29.41 -23.20 -21.62
N ASN A 75 -28.93 -23.79 -20.54
CA ASN A 75 -28.90 -23.16 -19.23
C ASN A 75 -27.62 -22.36 -19.09
N TYR A 76 -27.71 -21.21 -18.43
CA TYR A 76 -26.59 -20.33 -18.12
C TYR A 76 -26.66 -19.94 -16.66
N VAL A 77 -25.55 -20.16 -15.95
CA VAL A 77 -25.41 -19.75 -14.56
C VAL A 77 -24.03 -19.14 -14.35
N GLN A 78 -23.95 -18.15 -13.47
CA GLN A 78 -22.71 -17.58 -12.99
C GLN A 78 -22.46 -18.15 -11.60
N ALA A 79 -21.32 -18.82 -11.42
CA ALA A 79 -20.92 -19.46 -10.18
C ALA A 79 -19.70 -18.74 -9.60
N SER A 80 -19.75 -18.39 -8.31
CA SER A 80 -18.65 -17.69 -7.64
C SER A 80 -18.40 -18.21 -6.23
N ILE A 81 -17.14 -18.20 -5.80
CA ILE A 81 -16.71 -18.64 -4.48
C ILE A 81 -15.90 -17.52 -3.83
N ASN A 82 -16.32 -17.13 -2.63
CA ASN A 82 -15.62 -16.14 -1.82
C ASN A 82 -15.48 -16.65 -0.39
N TYR A 83 -14.31 -16.48 0.21
CA TYR A 83 -14.11 -16.76 1.64
C TYR A 83 -14.54 -15.55 2.47
N VAL A 84 -15.50 -15.75 3.34
CA VAL A 84 -15.92 -14.78 4.36
C VAL A 84 -15.63 -15.41 5.71
N GLU A 85 -14.89 -14.70 6.57
CA GLU A 85 -14.50 -15.20 7.90
C GLU A 85 -13.92 -16.63 7.90
N LYS A 86 -12.99 -16.90 6.98
CA LYS A 86 -12.32 -18.21 6.82
C LYS A 86 -13.23 -19.35 6.31
N THR A 87 -14.45 -19.03 5.88
CA THR A 87 -15.43 -20.01 5.39
C THR A 87 -15.79 -19.75 3.92
N PRO A 88 -15.71 -20.73 3.01
CA PRO A 88 -16.06 -20.55 1.62
C PRO A 88 -17.58 -20.42 1.45
N HIS A 89 -18.00 -19.40 0.71
CA HIS A 89 -19.39 -19.17 0.34
C HIS A 89 -19.55 -19.42 -1.15
N PHE A 90 -20.36 -20.43 -1.49
CA PHE A 90 -20.69 -20.82 -2.85
C PHE A 90 -21.94 -20.07 -3.30
N LYS A 91 -21.79 -19.20 -4.30
CA LYS A 91 -22.90 -18.42 -4.86
C LYS A 91 -23.17 -18.86 -6.30
N ILE A 92 -24.44 -19.12 -6.62
CA ILE A 92 -24.93 -19.33 -7.98
C ILE A 92 -25.95 -18.24 -8.30
N GLU A 93 -25.79 -17.60 -9.45
CA GLU A 93 -26.66 -16.56 -9.97
C GLU A 93 -27.14 -16.95 -11.37
N TRP A 94 -28.43 -16.84 -11.64
CA TRP A 94 -28.99 -17.05 -12.98
C TRP A 94 -30.11 -16.06 -13.26
N THR A 95 -30.38 -15.82 -14.54
CA THR A 95 -31.49 -14.97 -14.98
C THR A 95 -32.56 -15.82 -15.64
N TYR A 96 -33.82 -15.59 -15.27
CA TYR A 96 -34.98 -16.22 -15.89
C TYR A 96 -36.11 -15.20 -15.99
N ASN A 97 -36.69 -15.03 -17.18
CA ASN A 97 -37.72 -14.02 -17.46
C ASN A 97 -37.35 -12.63 -16.91
N GLU A 98 -36.14 -12.16 -17.23
CA GLU A 98 -35.60 -10.85 -16.80
C GLU A 98 -35.43 -10.66 -15.28
N GLN A 99 -35.65 -11.71 -14.49
CA GLN A 99 -35.41 -11.71 -13.05
C GLN A 99 -34.12 -12.47 -12.72
N THR A 100 -33.30 -11.86 -11.87
CA THR A 100 -32.08 -12.48 -11.35
C THR A 100 -32.39 -13.23 -10.06
N TYR A 101 -31.97 -14.48 -10.00
CA TYR A 101 -32.10 -15.34 -8.84
C TYR A 101 -30.71 -15.68 -8.31
N ILE A 102 -30.57 -15.67 -6.99
CA ILE A 102 -29.31 -15.89 -6.28
C ILE A 102 -29.51 -16.96 -5.21
N VAL A 103 -28.61 -17.94 -5.16
CA VAL A 103 -28.51 -18.90 -4.07
C VAL A 103 -27.09 -18.87 -3.53
N VAL A 104 -26.95 -18.78 -2.20
CA VAL A 104 -25.66 -18.80 -1.50
C VAL A 104 -25.66 -19.93 -0.49
N SER A 105 -24.61 -20.75 -0.48
CA SER A 105 -24.38 -21.77 0.54
C SER A 105 -23.00 -21.59 1.20
N PRO A 106 -22.92 -21.50 2.54
CA PRO A 106 -21.66 -21.51 3.27
C PRO A 106 -21.15 -22.92 3.60
N ILE A 107 -21.88 -23.98 3.21
CA ILE A 107 -21.64 -25.35 3.66
C ILE A 107 -21.11 -26.23 2.52
N LEU A 108 -21.90 -26.44 1.46
CA LEU A 108 -21.52 -27.25 0.30
C LEU A 108 -21.90 -26.59 -1.02
N ALA A 109 -21.05 -26.77 -2.03
CA ALA A 109 -21.34 -26.38 -3.42
C ALA A 109 -22.65 -27.02 -3.93
N SER A 110 -22.94 -28.26 -3.50
CA SER A 110 -24.16 -28.97 -3.87
C SER A 110 -25.43 -28.34 -3.29
N ASP A 111 -25.34 -27.69 -2.14
CA ASP A 111 -26.48 -27.00 -1.53
C ASP A 111 -26.85 -25.74 -2.33
N ALA A 112 -25.85 -25.06 -2.90
CA ALA A 112 -26.10 -23.94 -3.80
C ALA A 112 -26.73 -24.41 -5.13
N SER A 113 -26.41 -25.64 -5.58
CA SER A 113 -26.89 -26.20 -6.86
C SER A 113 -28.20 -26.99 -6.76
N ILE A 114 -28.88 -26.98 -5.60
CA ILE A 114 -30.10 -27.77 -5.33
C ILE A 114 -31.15 -27.60 -6.43
N LYS A 115 -31.36 -26.39 -6.94
CA LYS A 115 -32.36 -26.12 -8.00
C LYS A 115 -32.16 -26.99 -9.24
N TYR A 116 -30.92 -27.29 -9.58
CA TYR A 116 -30.58 -28.01 -10.80
C TYR A 116 -30.42 -29.51 -10.58
N SER A 117 -30.59 -30.02 -9.35
CA SER A 117 -30.33 -31.43 -8.97
C SER A 117 -28.98 -31.94 -9.51
N PHE A 118 -28.00 -31.04 -9.54
CA PHE A 118 -26.72 -31.22 -10.21
C PHE A 118 -25.57 -31.26 -9.20
N SER A 119 -24.46 -31.91 -9.58
CA SER A 119 -23.25 -31.88 -8.77
C SER A 119 -22.68 -30.46 -8.72
N GLY A 120 -22.62 -29.86 -7.53
CA GLY A 120 -22.01 -28.54 -7.33
C GLY A 120 -20.56 -28.49 -7.84
N ILE A 121 -19.83 -29.61 -7.76
CA ILE A 121 -18.46 -29.73 -8.31
C ILE A 121 -18.43 -29.36 -9.80
N VAL A 122 -19.43 -29.85 -10.56
CA VAL A 122 -19.52 -29.61 -12.01
C VAL A 122 -19.93 -28.17 -12.29
N ILE A 123 -20.89 -27.61 -11.55
CA ILE A 123 -21.32 -26.23 -11.78
C ILE A 123 -20.18 -25.24 -11.51
N PHE A 124 -19.37 -25.51 -10.49
CA PHE A 124 -18.21 -24.69 -10.11
C PHE A 124 -16.90 -25.10 -10.79
N GLU A 125 -16.90 -26.06 -11.72
CA GLU A 125 -15.71 -26.55 -12.45
C GLU A 125 -14.49 -26.89 -11.57
N LEU A 126 -14.69 -27.25 -10.31
CA LEU A 126 -13.59 -27.44 -9.35
C LEU A 126 -12.70 -28.64 -9.72
N GLN A 127 -13.19 -29.54 -10.56
CA GLN A 127 -12.43 -30.70 -11.03
C GLN A 127 -11.28 -30.38 -11.99
N LEU A 128 -11.33 -29.23 -12.69
CA LEU A 128 -10.26 -28.79 -13.60
C LEU A 128 -9.39 -27.68 -12.99
N TYR A 129 -9.72 -27.20 -11.79
CA TYR A 129 -9.05 -26.09 -11.12
C TYR A 129 -7.51 -26.22 -11.09
N GLU A 130 -6.99 -27.39 -10.69
CA GLU A 130 -5.55 -27.60 -10.63
C GLU A 130 -4.89 -27.59 -12.01
N GLU A 131 -5.58 -28.10 -13.04
CA GLU A 131 -5.05 -28.13 -14.41
C GLU A 131 -5.03 -26.71 -15.01
N LEU A 132 -6.09 -25.92 -14.78
CA LEU A 132 -6.14 -24.49 -15.12
C LEU A 132 -5.05 -23.70 -14.39
N SER A 133 -4.86 -23.97 -13.10
CA SER A 133 -3.83 -23.33 -12.28
C SER A 133 -2.41 -23.66 -12.78
N ARG A 134 -2.15 -24.92 -13.16
CA ARG A 134 -0.86 -25.34 -13.74
C ARG A 134 -0.61 -24.70 -15.10
N ALA A 135 -1.65 -24.54 -15.93
CA ALA A 135 -1.53 -23.87 -17.23
C ALA A 135 -1.10 -22.40 -17.08
N ILE A 136 -1.58 -21.70 -16.05
CA ILE A 136 -1.15 -20.34 -15.69
C ILE A 136 0.25 -20.33 -15.08
N SER A 137 0.54 -21.26 -14.14
CA SER A 137 1.79 -21.28 -13.38
C SER A 137 3.03 -21.54 -14.22
N LYS A 138 2.90 -22.19 -15.39
CA LYS A 138 4.00 -22.32 -16.36
C LYS A 138 4.46 -20.96 -16.93
N ARG A 139 3.73 -19.87 -16.70
CA ARG A 139 4.08 -18.53 -17.20
C ARG A 139 4.29 -17.47 -16.11
N LYS A 140 3.88 -17.66 -14.85
CA LYS A 140 4.19 -16.77 -13.72
C LYS A 140 4.22 -17.52 -12.37
N PRO A 141 5.09 -17.15 -11.42
CA PRO A 141 5.12 -17.77 -10.09
C PRO A 141 3.82 -17.50 -9.30
N LEU A 142 3.35 -18.51 -8.57
CA LEU A 142 2.20 -18.45 -7.67
C LEU A 142 2.40 -17.36 -6.62
N GLN A 143 1.50 -16.38 -6.59
CA GLN A 143 1.47 -15.35 -5.54
C GLN A 143 0.64 -15.87 -4.37
N TYR A 144 1.30 -16.11 -3.24
CA TYR A 144 0.60 -16.33 -1.96
C TYR A 144 0.00 -15.00 -1.49
N VAL A 145 -1.31 -15.00 -1.25
CA VAL A 145 -2.02 -13.84 -0.70
C VAL A 145 -2.14 -14.02 0.81
N ASN A 146 -1.60 -13.08 1.57
CA ASN A 146 -1.75 -13.08 3.02
C ASN A 146 -3.21 -12.79 3.43
N PRO A 147 -3.68 -13.37 4.54
CA PRO A 147 -4.96 -13.03 5.15
C PRO A 147 -5.08 -11.52 5.38
N LEU A 148 -6.30 -10.99 5.29
CA LEU A 148 -6.57 -9.55 5.49
C LEU A 148 -5.96 -9.05 6.81
N SER A 149 -6.14 -9.80 7.90
CA SER A 149 -5.57 -9.52 9.23
C SER A 149 -4.06 -9.33 9.26
N ASP A 150 -3.33 -9.94 8.32
CA ASP A 150 -1.87 -9.99 8.31
C ASP A 150 -1.28 -8.99 7.30
N LEU A 151 -2.13 -8.16 6.68
CA LEU A 151 -1.73 -7.14 5.73
C LEU A 151 -1.31 -5.85 6.43
N SER A 152 -0.22 -5.26 5.94
CA SER A 152 0.12 -3.88 6.30
C SER A 152 -0.99 -2.91 5.90
N ASN A 153 -1.12 -1.78 6.61
CA ASN A 153 -2.12 -0.74 6.32
C ASN A 153 -2.14 -0.28 4.86
N VAL A 154 -0.96 -0.23 4.20
CA VAL A 154 -0.86 0.12 2.77
C VAL A 154 -1.45 -0.96 1.88
N SER A 155 -1.16 -2.23 2.19
CA SER A 155 -1.72 -3.37 1.47
C SER A 155 -3.23 -3.47 1.66
N HIS A 156 -3.76 -3.14 2.85
CA HIS A 156 -5.19 -3.00 3.12
C HIS A 156 -5.86 -1.99 2.19
N ARG A 157 -5.35 -0.75 2.16
CA ARG A 157 -5.89 0.31 1.30
C ARG A 157 -5.86 -0.08 -0.18
N ASN A 158 -4.76 -0.66 -0.65
CA ASN A 158 -4.64 -1.10 -2.04
C ASN A 158 -5.62 -2.24 -2.40
N LYS A 159 -5.88 -3.16 -1.48
CA LYS A 159 -6.83 -4.26 -1.67
C LYS A 159 -8.27 -3.74 -1.71
N ILE A 160 -8.65 -2.85 -0.79
CA ILE A 160 -9.95 -2.15 -0.80
C ILE A 160 -10.14 -1.36 -2.10
N LYS A 161 -9.10 -0.63 -2.54
CA LYS A 161 -9.13 0.11 -3.81
C LYS A 161 -9.37 -0.81 -5.01
N ARG A 162 -8.71 -1.97 -5.05
CA ARG A 162 -8.95 -2.97 -6.12
C ARG A 162 -10.38 -3.50 -6.09
N VAL A 163 -10.93 -3.80 -4.92
CA VAL A 163 -12.32 -4.24 -4.78
C VAL A 163 -13.28 -3.16 -5.28
N ALA A 164 -13.09 -1.90 -4.89
CA ALA A 164 -13.91 -0.79 -5.34
C ALA A 164 -13.86 -0.60 -6.87
N VAL A 165 -12.67 -0.69 -7.47
CA VAL A 165 -12.49 -0.61 -8.94
C VAL A 165 -13.20 -1.77 -9.63
N ASN A 166 -13.07 -2.98 -9.12
CA ASN A 166 -13.75 -4.15 -9.69
C ASN A 166 -15.28 -4.02 -9.60
N LEU A 167 -15.80 -3.54 -8.46
CA LEU A 167 -17.24 -3.25 -8.31
C LEU A 167 -17.72 -2.19 -9.30
N PHE A 168 -16.96 -1.11 -9.49
CA PHE A 168 -17.30 -0.08 -10.46
C PHE A 168 -17.33 -0.62 -11.89
N ASN A 169 -16.31 -1.38 -12.28
CA ASN A 169 -16.25 -1.98 -13.61
C ASN A 169 -17.40 -2.97 -13.84
N ASN A 170 -17.77 -3.75 -12.82
CA ASN A 170 -18.91 -4.66 -12.87
C ASN A 170 -20.23 -3.89 -13.02
N PHE A 171 -20.40 -2.78 -12.29
CA PHE A 171 -21.55 -1.90 -12.44
C PHE A 171 -21.65 -1.36 -13.87
N GLU A 172 -20.58 -0.76 -14.42
CA GLU A 172 -20.58 -0.22 -15.78
C GLU A 172 -20.87 -1.30 -16.83
N ALA A 173 -20.28 -2.49 -16.69
CA ALA A 173 -20.52 -3.61 -17.59
C ALA A 173 -21.97 -4.12 -17.55
N LYS A 174 -22.60 -4.13 -16.37
CA LYS A 174 -23.98 -4.60 -16.19
C LYS A 174 -25.03 -3.50 -16.38
N LYS A 175 -24.66 -2.21 -16.39
CA LYS A 175 -25.64 -1.12 -16.37
C LYS A 175 -26.60 -1.14 -17.57
N ASN A 176 -26.06 -1.40 -18.76
CA ASN A 176 -26.84 -1.40 -20.01
C ASN A 176 -27.71 -2.66 -20.16
N LYS A 177 -27.51 -3.65 -19.28
CA LYS A 177 -28.28 -4.90 -19.28
C LYS A 177 -29.46 -4.86 -18.30
N ILE A 178 -29.38 -4.02 -17.27
CA ILE A 178 -30.37 -3.94 -16.18
C ILE A 178 -31.28 -2.70 -16.33
N TRP A 179 -30.75 -1.58 -16.81
CA TRP A 179 -31.49 -0.34 -16.98
C TRP A 179 -31.69 -0.01 -18.46
N ASN A 180 -32.79 0.69 -18.77
CA ASN A 180 -33.01 1.17 -20.12
C ASN A 180 -32.01 2.28 -20.46
N SER A 181 -31.66 2.42 -21.74
CA SER A 181 -30.72 3.45 -22.21
C SER A 181 -31.14 4.88 -21.87
N ALA A 182 -32.44 5.11 -21.62
CA ALA A 182 -33.00 6.39 -21.20
C ALA A 182 -32.76 6.72 -19.72
N ASP A 183 -32.55 5.73 -18.84
CA ASP A 183 -32.50 5.92 -17.38
C ASP A 183 -31.15 6.49 -16.90
N ASN A 184 -30.09 6.38 -17.72
CA ASN A 184 -28.73 6.87 -17.48
C ASN A 184 -28.26 6.77 -16.00
N PRO A 185 -28.26 5.56 -15.41
CA PRO A 185 -27.93 5.38 -14.00
C PRO A 185 -26.46 5.76 -13.74
N LYS A 186 -26.24 6.58 -12.70
CA LYS A 186 -24.90 7.01 -12.26
C LYS A 186 -24.63 6.51 -10.85
N LEU A 187 -23.49 5.83 -10.68
CA LEU A 187 -23.04 5.40 -9.36
C LEU A 187 -22.54 6.61 -8.56
N LYS A 188 -23.23 6.95 -7.47
CA LYS A 188 -22.93 8.14 -6.65
C LYS A 188 -21.75 7.91 -5.70
N ASN A 189 -21.73 6.81 -4.98
CA ASN A 189 -20.65 6.43 -4.07
C ASN A 189 -20.68 4.91 -3.77
N ILE A 190 -19.52 4.36 -3.42
CA ILE A 190 -19.38 3.01 -2.84
C ILE A 190 -18.77 3.19 -1.45
N VAL A 191 -19.44 2.69 -0.42
CA VAL A 191 -18.93 2.70 0.96
C VAL A 191 -18.59 1.26 1.35
N LEU A 192 -17.34 1.04 1.76
CA LEU A 192 -16.84 -0.23 2.27
C LEU A 192 -16.38 0.00 3.71
N GLU A 193 -17.09 -0.57 4.67
CA GLU A 193 -16.71 -0.56 6.08
C GLU A 193 -15.88 -1.80 6.37
N ALA A 194 -14.67 -1.58 6.87
CA ALA A 194 -13.82 -2.63 7.41
C ALA A 194 -13.51 -2.21 8.85
N ASP A 195 -13.75 -3.12 9.80
CA ASP A 195 -13.41 -2.95 11.21
C ASP A 195 -11.88 -2.90 11.38
N THR A 196 -11.28 -1.79 10.99
CA THR A 196 -9.90 -1.49 11.36
C THR A 196 -9.96 -0.92 12.77
N SER A 197 -9.68 -1.79 13.75
CA SER A 197 -9.45 -1.47 15.16
C SER A 197 -8.24 -0.53 15.34
N TYR A 198 -8.32 0.70 14.85
CA TYR A 198 -7.55 1.87 15.30
C TYR A 198 -8.33 3.10 14.84
N ASP A 199 -8.97 3.78 15.79
CA ASP A 199 -9.77 5.00 15.62
C ASP A 199 -8.88 6.23 15.30
N LEU A 200 -8.00 6.10 14.30
CA LEU A 200 -7.26 7.22 13.75
C LEU A 200 -8.14 7.87 12.67
N PRO A 201 -8.35 9.19 12.74
CA PRO A 201 -9.15 9.88 11.73
C PRO A 201 -8.57 9.61 10.34
N LYS A 202 -9.45 9.27 9.39
CA LYS A 202 -9.07 8.97 8.00
C LYS A 202 -8.31 10.17 7.42
N GLU A 203 -7.30 9.90 6.60
CA GLU A 203 -6.38 10.91 6.05
C GLU A 203 -7.10 12.10 5.36
N TRP A 204 -8.26 11.85 4.74
CA TRP A 204 -9.07 12.91 4.14
C TRP A 204 -9.78 13.81 5.16
N LEU A 205 -10.16 13.30 6.33
CA LEU A 205 -10.77 14.08 7.43
C LEU A 205 -9.77 15.07 8.03
N VAL A 206 -8.48 14.73 8.03
CA VAL A 206 -7.40 15.61 8.48
C VAL A 206 -6.70 16.33 7.33
N SER A 207 -7.14 16.13 6.08
CA SER A 207 -6.45 16.69 4.90
C SER A 207 -6.55 18.20 4.84
N GLU A 208 -7.69 18.77 5.20
CA GLU A 208 -7.88 20.22 5.25
C GLU A 208 -7.01 20.83 6.34
N GLU A 209 -7.02 20.25 7.54
CA GLU A 209 -6.20 20.71 8.65
C GLU A 209 -4.70 20.55 8.36
N LYS A 210 -4.29 19.44 7.74
CA LYS A 210 -2.92 19.23 7.27
C LYS A 210 -2.53 20.30 6.25
N HIS A 211 -3.39 20.61 5.29
CA HIS A 211 -3.12 21.64 4.30
C HIS A 211 -3.02 23.05 4.94
N ASN A 212 -3.84 23.33 5.96
CA ASN A 212 -3.75 24.57 6.73
C ASN A 212 -2.44 24.64 7.51
N ILE A 213 -2.04 23.56 8.17
CA ILE A 213 -0.75 23.45 8.86
C ILE A 213 0.40 23.64 7.86
N ASP A 214 0.38 22.96 6.71
CA ASP A 214 1.41 23.08 5.69
C ASP A 214 1.55 24.53 5.19
N LYS A 215 0.43 25.24 4.98
CA LYS A 215 0.43 26.68 4.65
C LYS A 215 1.06 27.52 5.75
N ILE A 216 0.67 27.30 7.01
CA ILE A 216 1.19 28.04 8.16
C ILE A 216 2.69 27.77 8.33
N MET A 217 3.11 26.51 8.18
CA MET A 217 4.51 26.10 8.26
C MET A 217 5.33 26.75 7.14
N GLN A 218 4.85 26.71 5.90
CA GLN A 218 5.53 27.34 4.76
C GLN A 218 5.69 28.85 4.95
N MET A 219 4.74 29.51 5.62
CA MET A 219 4.81 30.95 5.92
C MET A 219 5.84 31.30 7.00
N HIS A 220 5.96 30.49 8.06
CA HIS A 220 6.82 30.81 9.20
C HIS A 220 8.22 30.18 9.13
N ILE A 221 8.30 28.92 8.69
CA ILE A 221 9.53 28.13 8.62
C ILE A 221 9.51 27.35 7.29
N PRO A 222 9.85 28.02 6.17
CA PRO A 222 9.79 27.38 4.85
C PRO A 222 10.79 26.23 4.75
N LEU A 223 10.33 25.11 4.19
CA LEU A 223 11.18 23.99 3.81
C LEU A 223 11.83 24.30 2.46
N LEU A 224 13.15 24.38 2.44
CA LEU A 224 13.97 24.63 1.26
C LEU A 224 14.57 23.32 0.78
N VAL A 225 14.67 23.17 -0.55
CA VAL A 225 15.24 21.98 -1.19
C VAL A 225 16.55 22.38 -1.84
N PHE A 226 17.57 21.53 -1.70
CA PHE A 226 18.85 21.70 -2.37
C PHE A 226 19.25 20.43 -3.12
N ASP A 227 19.99 20.61 -4.20
CA ASP A 227 20.48 19.53 -5.03
C ASP A 227 21.92 19.15 -4.65
N MET A 228 22.17 17.86 -4.44
CA MET A 228 23.53 17.35 -4.26
C MET A 228 24.15 17.09 -5.62
N LYS A 229 25.26 17.78 -5.93
CA LYS A 229 26.04 17.48 -7.13
C LYS A 229 26.81 16.17 -6.92
N SER A 230 26.42 15.10 -7.63
CA SER A 230 27.28 13.92 -7.77
C SER A 230 28.44 14.26 -8.71
N GLN A 231 29.64 14.49 -8.17
CA GLN A 231 30.83 14.47 -9.02
C GLN A 231 31.11 13.02 -9.41
N ILE A 232 30.86 12.66 -10.66
CA ILE A 232 31.38 11.43 -11.26
C ILE A 232 32.78 11.76 -11.79
N GLN A 233 33.81 11.14 -11.24
CA GLN A 233 35.04 10.91 -12.01
C GLN A 233 34.75 9.74 -12.94
N ASN A 234 34.73 10.03 -14.25
CA ASN A 234 34.64 9.01 -15.28
C ASN A 234 35.83 8.06 -15.13
N SER A 235 35.56 6.80 -14.80
CA SER A 235 36.43 5.69 -15.15
C SER A 235 35.61 4.76 -16.02
N ASP A 236 36.10 4.59 -17.25
CA ASP A 236 35.50 3.82 -18.33
C ASP A 236 34.94 2.47 -17.87
N SER A 237 33.63 2.27 -18.06
CA SER A 237 33.07 0.96 -18.32
C SER A 237 31.71 1.12 -18.97
N ASP A 238 31.62 0.62 -20.20
CA ASP A 238 30.40 0.49 -20.98
C ASP A 238 29.30 -0.23 -20.18
N SER A 239 28.30 0.52 -19.73
CA SER A 239 26.97 0.00 -19.45
C SER A 239 25.96 1.12 -19.65
N GLU A 240 25.05 0.91 -20.59
CA GLU A 240 23.95 1.82 -20.89
C GLU A 240 22.98 1.94 -19.69
N GLU A 241 22.46 3.16 -19.50
CA GLU A 241 21.51 3.62 -18.46
C GLU A 241 22.06 4.02 -17.08
N ASP A 242 23.02 4.95 -17.02
CA ASP A 242 23.25 5.78 -15.84
C ASP A 242 22.36 7.05 -15.90
N VAL A 243 21.10 6.93 -15.48
CA VAL A 243 20.27 8.10 -15.17
C VAL A 243 20.84 8.71 -13.89
N THR A 244 21.47 9.88 -14.00
CA THR A 244 21.91 10.70 -12.87
C THR A 244 20.72 11.05 -11.98
N THR A 245 20.43 10.25 -10.96
CA THR A 245 19.45 10.63 -9.94
C THR A 245 20.08 11.71 -9.08
N LEU A 246 19.76 12.97 -9.39
CA LEU A 246 20.09 14.12 -8.56
C LEU A 246 19.52 13.90 -7.15
N GLU A 247 20.38 13.57 -6.18
CA GLU A 247 19.96 13.36 -4.80
C GLU A 247 19.56 14.71 -4.20
N LYS A 248 18.32 14.81 -3.70
CA LYS A 248 17.79 16.04 -3.11
C LYS A 248 17.80 15.96 -1.59
N GLY A 249 18.18 17.05 -0.94
CA GLY A 249 18.04 17.24 0.50
C GLY A 249 17.04 18.35 0.82
N GLY A 250 16.55 18.35 2.06
CA GLY A 250 15.66 19.36 2.60
C GLY A 250 16.29 20.06 3.80
N TYR A 251 16.11 21.38 3.91
CA TYR A 251 16.57 22.16 5.04
C TYR A 251 15.58 23.26 5.43
N CYS A 252 15.61 23.65 6.69
CA CYS A 252 14.91 24.81 7.23
C CYS A 252 15.95 25.74 7.87
N SER A 253 15.82 27.05 7.66
CA SER A 253 16.69 28.04 8.28
C SER A 253 16.60 27.98 9.81
N ILE A 254 17.75 27.92 10.46
CA ILE A 254 17.86 27.94 11.93
C ILE A 254 17.31 29.25 12.48
N SER A 255 17.62 30.37 11.83
CA SER A 255 17.12 31.70 12.19
C SER A 255 15.60 31.76 12.17
N LYS A 256 14.95 31.15 11.17
CA LYS A 256 13.47 31.07 11.10
C LYS A 256 12.89 30.22 12.22
N ILE A 257 13.54 29.11 12.57
CA ILE A 257 13.16 28.30 13.73
C ILE A 257 13.27 29.12 15.02
N LEU A 258 14.38 29.84 15.20
CA LEU A 258 14.60 30.70 16.37
C LEU A 258 13.58 31.84 16.45
N GLN A 259 13.27 32.51 15.34
CA GLN A 259 12.22 33.54 15.25
C GLN A 259 10.86 33.03 15.73
N PHE A 260 10.55 31.76 15.44
CA PHE A 260 9.30 31.14 15.84
C PHE A 260 9.29 30.64 17.30
N VAL A 261 10.42 30.11 17.78
CA VAL A 261 10.50 29.42 19.09
C VAL A 261 10.82 30.37 20.25
N ILE A 262 11.73 31.33 20.07
CA ILE A 262 12.19 32.23 21.14
C ILE A 262 11.05 32.97 21.83
N PRO A 263 10.06 33.56 21.13
CA PRO A 263 8.95 34.26 21.79
C PRO A 263 8.19 33.37 22.79
N LYS A 264 8.00 32.09 22.46
CA LYS A 264 7.33 31.13 23.34
C LYS A 264 8.16 30.82 24.58
N LEU A 265 9.48 30.69 24.42
CA LEU A 265 10.38 30.39 25.53
C LEU A 265 10.60 31.58 26.48
N VAL A 266 10.58 32.79 25.96
CA VAL A 266 10.55 34.02 26.77
C VAL A 266 9.25 34.10 27.57
N ALA A 267 8.10 33.85 26.92
CA ALA A 267 6.80 33.87 27.59
C ALA A 267 6.70 32.81 28.70
N SER A 268 7.33 31.64 28.51
CA SER A 268 7.41 30.59 29.52
C SER A 268 8.53 30.78 30.56
N GLN A 269 9.21 31.94 30.58
CA GLN A 269 10.32 32.26 31.48
C GLN A 269 11.50 31.28 31.41
N VAL A 270 11.67 30.60 30.28
CA VAL A 270 12.80 29.68 30.04
C VAL A 270 14.02 30.45 29.54
N LEU A 271 13.80 31.50 28.76
CA LEU A 271 14.86 32.39 28.28
C LEU A 271 14.80 33.73 29.01
N SER A 272 15.97 34.19 29.46
CA SER A 272 16.21 35.55 29.97
C SER A 272 17.17 36.26 29.03
N TYR A 273 16.99 37.58 28.91
CA TYR A 273 17.86 38.45 28.10
C TYR A 273 19.29 38.56 28.65
N GLU A 274 19.50 38.19 29.91
CA GLU A 274 20.81 38.24 30.55
C GLU A 274 21.68 37.02 30.22
N THR A 275 21.07 35.96 29.67
CA THR A 275 21.74 34.70 29.40
C THR A 275 21.84 34.42 27.90
N PRO A 276 22.98 33.91 27.41
CA PRO A 276 23.07 33.47 26.03
C PRO A 276 22.14 32.28 25.78
N ILE A 277 21.72 32.14 24.52
CA ILE A 277 20.98 30.98 24.06
C ILE A 277 21.99 29.88 23.74
N TYR A 278 21.88 28.77 24.46
CA TYR A 278 22.71 27.60 24.26
C TYR A 278 22.04 26.67 23.26
N LEU A 279 22.61 26.55 22.05
CA LEU A 279 22.12 25.68 20.99
C LEU A 279 22.91 24.39 20.95
N ARG A 280 22.23 23.25 20.86
CA ARG A 280 22.85 21.95 20.59
C ARG A 280 22.47 21.48 19.20
N VAL A 281 23.47 21.27 18.35
CA VAL A 281 23.31 20.62 17.05
C VAL A 281 23.67 19.14 17.21
N SER A 282 22.77 18.26 16.80
CA SER A 282 22.93 16.80 16.89
C SER A 282 22.35 16.14 15.65
N GLY A 283 22.96 15.08 15.16
CA GLY A 283 22.36 14.30 14.07
C GLY A 283 22.39 12.83 14.36
N ASP A 284 21.40 12.11 13.82
CA ASP A 284 21.35 10.66 13.87
C ASP A 284 21.36 10.09 12.45
N GLY A 285 22.32 9.21 12.20
CA GLY A 285 22.37 8.39 10.98
C GLY A 285 21.44 7.19 11.10
N ARG A 286 20.18 7.40 11.51
CA ARG A 286 19.19 6.33 11.70
C ARG A 286 18.30 6.21 10.46
N ASN A 287 17.93 4.98 10.13
CA ASN A 287 16.98 4.71 9.05
C ASN A 287 15.60 5.26 9.44
N MET A 288 15.12 6.25 8.72
CA MET A 288 13.76 6.79 8.85
C MET A 288 12.85 6.05 7.85
N GLU A 289 11.93 5.22 8.37
CA GLU A 289 11.05 4.32 7.62
C GLU A 289 11.79 3.35 6.65
N LYS A 290 11.09 2.76 5.66
CA LYS A 290 11.58 1.71 4.74
C LYS A 290 12.81 2.13 3.88
N LYS A 291 13.35 3.33 4.05
CA LYS A 291 14.47 3.88 3.28
C LYS A 291 15.76 3.85 4.12
N LYS A 292 16.76 3.10 3.63
CA LYS A 292 18.09 3.00 4.24
C LYS A 292 18.92 4.26 3.94
N ASN A 293 19.72 4.72 4.89
CA ASN A 293 20.77 5.75 4.75
C ASN A 293 20.32 7.23 4.70
N HIS A 294 19.30 7.63 5.47
CA HIS A 294 19.03 9.07 5.68
C HIS A 294 19.79 9.60 6.90
N VAL A 295 20.27 10.83 6.81
CA VAL A 295 20.87 11.57 7.93
C VAL A 295 19.93 12.72 8.26
N MET A 296 19.56 12.82 9.53
CA MET A 296 18.73 13.88 10.07
C MET A 296 19.53 14.70 11.07
N VAL A 297 19.43 16.03 10.98
CA VAL A 297 20.07 16.94 11.93
C VAL A 297 19.00 17.73 12.69
N THR A 298 19.21 17.82 13.99
CA THR A 298 18.35 18.38 15.00
C THR A 298 19.04 19.51 15.74
N LEU A 299 18.24 20.48 16.16
CA LEU A 299 18.61 21.61 16.98
C LEU A 299 17.83 21.52 18.30
N ALA A 300 18.49 21.68 19.44
CA ALA A 300 17.85 21.77 20.74
C ALA A 300 18.33 23.02 21.50
N ILE A 301 17.43 23.69 22.22
CA ILE A 301 17.75 24.83 23.08
C ILE A 301 18.00 24.29 24.49
N LEU A 302 19.24 24.42 24.97
CA LEU A 302 19.69 23.82 26.24
C LEU A 302 19.31 24.65 27.47
N ASN A 303 18.83 25.87 27.30
CA ASN A 303 18.35 26.71 28.41
C ASN A 303 17.17 26.04 29.15
N ASP A 304 16.36 25.23 28.45
CA ASP A 304 15.25 24.44 29.04
C ASP A 304 15.74 23.15 29.70
N LYS A 305 16.59 23.28 30.75
CA LYS A 305 17.33 22.17 31.38
C LYS A 305 16.48 20.95 31.72
N ASN A 306 15.26 21.17 32.19
CA ASN A 306 14.37 20.10 32.66
C ASN A 306 13.69 19.33 31.52
N ASN A 307 13.60 19.92 30.32
CA ASN A 307 12.90 19.33 29.18
C ASN A 307 13.84 18.93 28.03
N ILE A 308 15.16 19.02 28.21
CA ILE A 308 16.15 18.68 27.16
C ILE A 308 15.93 17.27 26.60
N MET A 309 15.41 16.31 27.37
CA MET A 309 15.23 14.94 26.88
C MET A 309 13.91 14.73 26.12
N LYS A 310 13.01 15.72 26.09
CA LYS A 310 11.73 15.59 25.42
C LYS A 310 11.88 15.75 23.90
N PRO A 311 11.28 14.85 23.09
CA PRO A 311 11.41 14.90 21.63
C PRO A 311 10.82 16.19 21.03
N GLU A 312 9.77 16.75 21.62
CA GLU A 312 9.15 18.03 21.22
C GLU A 312 10.07 19.25 21.36
N LYS A 313 11.22 19.10 22.02
CA LYS A 313 12.25 20.13 22.19
C LYS A 313 13.42 19.97 21.20
N HIS A 314 13.33 19.00 20.29
CA HIS A 314 14.32 18.71 19.26
C HIS A 314 13.75 19.14 17.91
N TYR A 315 14.21 20.28 17.41
CA TYR A 315 13.76 20.86 16.15
C TYR A 315 14.56 20.28 14.99
N TYR A 316 13.87 19.57 14.09
CA TYR A 316 14.47 19.08 12.87
C TYR A 316 14.63 20.22 11.87
N PHE A 317 15.83 20.37 11.33
CA PHE A 317 16.12 21.47 10.40
C PHE A 317 16.90 21.03 9.17
N PHE A 318 17.39 19.79 9.12
CA PHE A 318 18.11 19.27 7.97
C PHE A 318 17.85 17.78 7.78
N ILE A 319 17.61 17.38 6.53
CA ILE A 319 17.48 15.98 6.15
C ILE A 319 18.08 15.75 4.76
N PHE A 320 18.86 14.70 4.61
CA PHE A 320 19.37 14.28 3.32
C PHE A 320 19.59 12.77 3.26
N TRP A 321 19.79 12.26 2.06
CA TRP A 321 20.17 10.88 1.81
C TRP A 321 21.68 10.78 1.67
N GLN A 322 22.39 9.91 2.41
CA GLN A 322 23.76 9.58 2.00
C GLN A 322 24.48 8.40 2.66
N ARG A 323 25.45 7.88 1.89
CA ARG A 323 26.37 6.77 2.21
C ARG A 323 27.86 7.19 2.31
N LYS A 324 28.25 8.42 1.92
CA LYS A 324 29.67 8.89 1.88
C LYS A 324 29.85 10.21 2.64
N LEU A 325 31.05 10.40 3.23
CA LEU A 325 31.38 11.53 4.11
C LEU A 325 31.64 12.84 3.32
N ASP A 326 32.05 12.75 2.05
CA ASP A 326 32.48 13.92 1.27
C ASP A 326 31.29 14.79 0.79
N SER A 327 30.16 14.19 0.39
CA SER A 327 28.99 15.00 -0.02
C SER A 327 28.19 15.54 1.16
N LEU A 328 28.58 15.19 2.39
CA LEU A 328 28.07 15.77 3.63
C LEU A 328 28.53 17.21 3.81
N GLN A 329 29.76 17.52 3.39
CA GLN A 329 30.29 18.88 3.41
C GLN A 329 29.52 19.78 2.43
N ILE A 330 29.18 19.24 1.25
CA ILE A 330 28.33 19.91 0.25
C ILE A 330 26.91 20.07 0.80
N ALA A 331 26.37 19.02 1.43
CA ALA A 331 25.04 19.04 2.01
C ALA A 331 24.87 20.17 3.03
N LEU A 332 25.85 20.34 3.91
CA LEU A 332 25.78 21.28 5.02
C LEU A 332 26.22 22.70 4.67
N GLU A 333 26.70 22.95 3.44
CA GLU A 333 27.12 24.27 3.01
C GLU A 333 26.06 25.37 3.28
N PRO A 334 24.76 25.16 2.99
CA PRO A 334 23.73 26.18 3.26
C PRO A 334 23.58 26.52 4.75
N ILE A 335 23.79 25.54 5.62
CA ILE A 335 23.64 25.69 7.09
C ILE A 335 24.93 26.19 7.74
N ARG A 336 26.09 25.86 7.17
CA ARG A 336 27.40 26.23 7.72
C ARG A 336 27.49 27.74 7.90
N ASN A 337 27.11 28.49 6.87
CA ASN A 337 27.16 29.94 6.89
C ASN A 337 26.22 30.51 7.96
N GLU A 338 25.01 29.94 8.09
CA GLU A 338 24.04 30.36 9.10
C GLU A 338 24.53 30.09 10.53
N LEU A 339 25.11 28.92 10.79
CA LEU A 339 25.70 28.61 12.11
C LEU A 339 26.87 29.54 12.45
N GLN A 340 27.73 29.83 11.47
CA GLN A 340 28.86 30.74 11.68
C GLN A 340 28.41 32.18 11.94
N ASP A 341 27.38 32.63 11.23
CA ASP A 341 26.78 33.94 11.44
C ASP A 341 26.14 34.04 12.83
N LEU A 342 25.34 33.05 13.23
CA LEU A 342 24.73 33.00 14.57
C LEU A 342 25.78 33.00 15.69
N TYR A 343 26.89 32.29 15.51
CA TYR A 343 27.97 32.25 16.50
C TYR A 343 28.73 33.58 16.60
N LYS A 344 29.02 34.24 15.47
CA LYS A 344 29.81 35.48 15.44
C LYS A 344 28.98 36.71 15.77
N ASN A 345 27.81 36.80 15.16
CA ASN A 345 26.97 37.99 15.13
C ASN A 345 25.73 37.85 16.00
N GLY A 346 25.50 36.70 16.65
CA GLY A 346 24.32 36.44 17.46
C GLY A 346 23.04 36.35 16.61
N PHE A 347 21.89 36.55 17.26
CA PHE A 347 20.58 36.50 16.60
C PHE A 347 19.74 37.72 16.96
N ILE A 348 19.12 38.32 15.94
CA ILE A 348 18.19 39.45 16.12
C ILE A 348 16.77 38.92 16.04
N ASP A 349 15.98 39.14 17.10
CA ASP A 349 14.57 38.75 17.12
C ASP A 349 13.67 39.74 16.36
N ASN A 350 12.40 39.38 16.20
CA ASN A 350 11.42 40.21 15.47
C ASN A 350 11.15 41.58 16.15
N GLN A 351 11.62 41.79 17.38
CA GLN A 351 11.52 43.05 18.11
C GLN A 351 12.83 43.86 18.03
N GLY A 352 13.79 43.42 17.22
CA GLY A 352 15.08 44.08 17.03
C GLY A 352 16.06 43.84 18.17
N ARG A 353 15.81 42.86 19.05
CA ARG A 353 16.70 42.57 20.19
C ARG A 353 17.78 41.58 19.82
N GLN A 354 18.97 41.86 20.30
CA GLN A 354 20.16 41.07 20.10
C GLN A 354 20.27 39.94 21.13
N TRP A 355 20.51 38.72 20.65
CA TRP A 355 20.73 37.53 21.45
C TRP A 355 22.12 36.97 21.20
N ASN A 356 22.88 36.74 22.27
CA ASN A 356 24.15 36.01 22.19
C ASN A 356 23.86 34.51 22.07
N ILE A 357 24.59 33.84 21.19
CA ILE A 357 24.39 32.41 20.91
C ILE A 357 25.69 31.66 21.11
N ASP A 358 25.60 30.60 21.90
CA ASP A 358 26.67 29.60 22.05
C ASP A 358 26.20 28.28 21.45
N ILE A 359 27.07 27.65 20.64
CA ILE A 359 26.72 26.45 19.88
C ILE A 359 27.56 25.26 20.34
N PHE A 360 26.88 24.17 20.69
CA PHE A 360 27.47 22.89 21.08
C PHE A 360 27.15 21.82 20.04
N PHE A 361 28.17 21.08 19.65
CA PHE A 361 28.03 19.97 18.70
C PHE A 361 28.10 18.64 19.42
N ARG A 362 27.16 17.74 19.13
CA ARG A 362 27.28 16.33 19.52
C ARG A 362 27.91 15.53 18.37
N PRO A 363 29.06 14.85 18.57
CA PRO A 363 29.77 14.12 17.52
C PRO A 363 28.91 13.10 16.80
N ILE A 364 28.85 13.20 15.47
CA ILE A 364 28.36 12.16 14.55
C ILE A 364 29.62 11.44 14.01
N GLY A 365 30.31 10.66 14.82
CA GLY A 365 31.66 10.17 14.45
C GLY A 365 32.66 11.33 14.25
N ASN A 366 33.46 11.31 13.17
CA ASN A 366 34.46 12.37 12.85
C ASN A 366 33.86 13.64 12.21
N PHE A 367 32.53 13.72 12.08
CA PHE A 367 31.77 14.69 11.28
C PHE A 367 31.98 16.17 11.64
N TRP A 368 32.09 16.55 12.92
CA TRP A 368 32.23 17.96 13.32
C TRP A 368 33.69 18.43 13.42
N ARG A 369 34.67 17.61 13.02
CA ARG A 369 36.10 17.98 13.11
C ARG A 369 36.53 19.06 12.10
N SER A 370 35.68 19.40 11.13
CA SER A 370 35.92 20.38 10.06
C SER A 370 35.04 21.63 10.16
N PHE A 371 34.41 21.84 11.32
CA PHE A 371 33.58 23.00 11.65
C PHE A 371 34.31 23.99 12.56
#